data_AF-A0A7H8KIT3-F1
#
_entry.id   AF-A0A7H8KIT3-F1
#
_cell.length_a   1.000
_cell.length_b   1.000
_cell.length_c   1.000
_cell.angle_alpha   90.00
_cell.angle_beta   90.00
_cell.angle_gamma   90.00
#
_symmetry.space_group_name_H-M   'P 1'
#
loop_
_entity.id
_entity.type
_entity.pdbx_description
1 polymer ?
#
loop_
_entity_poly.entity_id
_entity_poly.type
_entity_poly.pdbx_seq_one_letter_code
_entity_poly.pdbx_strand_id
1 'polypeptide(L)'
;MISREQALAIARQWASADRPGPDPEIELYEFDLGYVAWEVIPPPPPTDGPPAPPTSTGFPSAVIDRETGEVSRWRSVPPDLVAEEYTQHRAAEGRFPPDVRHVLDKAGWRPGRDATSAVNHWMRRFADELTGLECSPAARAALVEFGGLRLPQFGGHGEPGGGYMSFIFPTLGGIVTDKAHGFSEEFDNPVFPFGNNEDGPSELVVDAQGRVFMLHWADDFFVGPDIDSAIVALIRGGPMTEASDLDWQT
;
A
#
# COMPACT_ATOMS: atom_id res chain seq x y z
N MET A 1 -7.76 -5.61 -28.44
CA MET A 1 -6.72 -6.50 -27.89
C MET A 1 -5.55 -6.55 -28.84
N ILE A 2 -4.33 -6.38 -28.34
CA ILE A 2 -3.10 -6.48 -29.12
C ILE A 2 -2.63 -7.93 -29.26
N SER A 3 -2.00 -8.25 -30.39
CA SER A 3 -1.37 -9.55 -30.63
C SER A 3 -0.01 -9.66 -29.94
N ARG A 4 0.50 -10.88 -29.78
CA ARG A 4 1.86 -11.13 -29.26
C ARG A 4 2.95 -10.45 -30.09
N GLU A 5 2.76 -10.38 -31.42
CA GLU A 5 3.70 -9.70 -32.32
C GLU A 5 3.70 -8.19 -32.08
N GLN A 6 2.51 -7.59 -31.90
CA GLN A 6 2.38 -6.18 -31.54
C GLN A 6 3.00 -5.89 -30.16
N ALA A 7 2.77 -6.77 -29.18
CA ALA A 7 3.36 -6.66 -27.85
C ALA A 7 4.90 -6.72 -27.90
N LEU A 8 5.48 -7.60 -28.72
CA LEU A 8 6.93 -7.69 -28.89
C LEU A 8 7.52 -6.42 -29.54
N ALA A 9 6.82 -5.86 -30.52
CA ALA A 9 7.23 -4.60 -31.14
C ALA A 9 7.23 -3.44 -30.12
N ILE A 10 6.18 -3.35 -29.30
CA ILE A 10 6.07 -2.38 -28.20
C ILE A 10 7.18 -2.58 -27.17
N ALA A 11 7.43 -3.83 -26.77
CA ALA A 11 8.45 -4.17 -25.78
C ALA A 11 9.87 -3.81 -26.26
N ARG A 12 10.19 -4.05 -27.54
CA ARG A 12 11.47 -3.62 -28.12
C ARG A 12 11.64 -2.11 -28.10
N GLN A 13 10.59 -1.36 -28.45
CA GLN A 13 10.61 0.11 -28.37
C GLN A 13 10.83 0.59 -26.93
N TRP A 14 10.16 -0.02 -25.97
CA TRP A 14 10.34 0.28 -24.55
C TRP A 14 11.76 -0.01 -24.06
N ALA A 15 12.36 -1.14 -24.44
CA ALA A 15 13.69 -1.54 -23.99
C ALA A 15 14.82 -0.72 -24.63
N SER A 16 14.64 -0.30 -25.88
CA SER A 16 15.60 0.56 -26.60
C SER A 16 15.46 2.05 -26.25
N ALA A 17 14.38 2.44 -25.54
CA ALA A 17 14.19 3.83 -25.14
C ALA A 17 15.38 4.30 -24.30
N ASP A 18 16.04 5.37 -24.77
CA ASP A 18 17.17 6.03 -24.11
C ASP A 18 18.49 5.24 -24.02
N ARG A 19 18.67 4.15 -24.81
CA ARG A 19 19.92 3.36 -24.82
C ARG A 19 20.54 3.25 -26.22
N PRO A 20 21.74 3.82 -26.47
CA PRO A 20 22.51 3.52 -27.66
C PRO A 20 23.13 2.13 -27.55
N GLY A 21 22.89 1.26 -28.53
CA GLY A 21 23.41 -0.11 -28.51
C GLY A 21 22.75 -1.02 -29.56
N PRO A 22 23.15 -2.30 -29.62
CA PRO A 22 22.42 -3.31 -30.38
C PRO A 22 21.01 -3.48 -29.82
N ASP A 23 20.07 -3.92 -30.67
CA ASP A 23 18.71 -4.19 -30.24
C ASP A 23 18.70 -5.21 -29.10
N PRO A 24 18.05 -4.91 -27.96
CA PRO A 24 17.99 -5.83 -26.84
C PRO A 24 17.20 -7.08 -27.22
N GLU A 25 17.66 -8.23 -26.74
CA GLU A 25 16.89 -9.46 -26.83
C GLU A 25 15.79 -9.42 -25.76
N ILE A 26 14.54 -9.56 -26.18
CA ILE A 26 13.36 -9.44 -25.32
C ILE A 26 12.59 -10.75 -25.34
N GLU A 27 12.32 -11.27 -24.15
CA GLU A 27 11.37 -12.36 -23.96
C GLU A 27 10.02 -11.83 -23.47
N LEU A 28 8.97 -12.59 -23.80
CA LEU A 28 7.60 -12.32 -23.39
C LEU A 28 7.01 -13.52 -22.68
N TYR A 29 6.38 -13.26 -21.54
CA TYR A 29 5.47 -14.17 -20.86
C TYR A 29 4.04 -13.65 -21.05
N GLU A 30 3.18 -14.47 -21.65
CA GLU A 30 1.79 -14.12 -21.93
C GLU A 30 0.90 -14.57 -20.77
N PHE A 31 -0.06 -13.72 -20.37
CA PHE A 31 -1.08 -14.01 -19.37
C PHE A 31 -2.41 -13.33 -19.75
N ASP A 32 -3.48 -13.56 -18.99
CA ASP A 32 -4.83 -13.13 -19.37
C ASP A 32 -4.94 -11.63 -19.69
N LEU A 33 -4.33 -10.78 -18.85
CA LEU A 33 -4.44 -9.32 -19.00
C LEU A 33 -3.34 -8.69 -19.86
N GLY A 34 -2.34 -9.44 -20.34
CA GLY A 34 -1.23 -8.82 -21.05
C GLY A 34 -0.03 -9.71 -21.31
N TYR A 35 1.12 -9.04 -21.42
CA TYR A 35 2.42 -9.64 -21.62
C TYR A 35 3.43 -9.02 -20.66
N VAL A 36 4.15 -9.85 -19.93
CA VAL A 36 5.34 -9.42 -19.20
C VAL A 36 6.53 -9.50 -20.15
N ALA A 37 7.26 -8.40 -20.27
CA ALA A 37 8.47 -8.29 -21.07
C ALA A 37 9.69 -8.06 -20.19
N TRP A 38 10.80 -8.71 -20.52
CA TRP A 38 12.10 -8.47 -19.89
C TRP A 38 13.24 -8.62 -20.90
N GLU A 39 14.34 -7.95 -20.60
CA GLU A 39 15.59 -8.05 -21.35
C GLU A 39 16.34 -9.34 -20.97
N VAL A 40 16.68 -10.15 -21.96
CA VAL A 40 17.53 -11.32 -21.79
C VAL A 40 18.98 -10.84 -21.81
N ILE A 41 19.66 -11.01 -20.67
CA ILE A 41 21.10 -10.75 -20.59
C ILE A 41 21.81 -12.01 -21.09
N PRO A 42 22.63 -11.93 -22.15
CA PRO A 42 23.46 -13.06 -22.56
C PRO A 42 24.39 -13.45 -21.40
N PRO A 43 24.56 -14.75 -21.10
CA PRO A 43 25.53 -15.15 -20.10
C PRO A 43 26.92 -14.65 -20.51
N PRO A 44 27.71 -14.09 -19.58
CA PRO A 44 29.07 -13.68 -19.89
C PRO A 44 29.88 -14.90 -20.36
N PRO A 45 30.84 -14.72 -21.27
CA PRO A 45 31.69 -15.82 -21.71
C PRO A 45 32.44 -16.44 -20.52
N PRO A 46 32.74 -17.75 -20.55
CA PRO A 46 33.49 -18.41 -19.49
C PRO A 46 34.85 -17.72 -19.31
N THR A 47 35.20 -17.38 -18.08
CA THR A 47 36.52 -16.87 -17.71
C THR A 47 37.29 -17.95 -16.95
N ASP A 48 38.59 -18.09 -17.19
CA ASP A 48 39.48 -19.03 -16.46
C ASP A 48 39.76 -18.60 -14.99
N GLY A 49 38.95 -17.69 -14.43
CA GLY A 49 39.14 -17.08 -13.11
C GLY A 49 37.86 -17.06 -12.28
N PRO A 50 37.89 -16.48 -11.07
CA PRO A 50 36.70 -16.33 -10.25
C PRO A 50 35.60 -15.58 -11.02
N PRO A 51 34.32 -15.96 -10.88
CA PRO A 51 33.21 -15.25 -11.53
C PRO A 51 33.28 -13.75 -11.21
N ALA A 52 33.32 -12.91 -12.24
CA ALA A 52 33.20 -11.48 -12.06
C ALA A 52 31.78 -11.15 -11.56
N PRO A 53 31.60 -10.13 -10.70
CA PRO A 53 30.27 -9.65 -10.37
C PRO A 53 29.55 -9.18 -11.64
N PRO A 54 28.22 -9.35 -11.73
CA PRO A 54 27.47 -8.90 -12.89
C PRO A 54 27.65 -7.39 -13.09
N THR A 55 27.77 -6.96 -14.34
CA THR A 55 27.97 -5.56 -14.72
C THR A 55 26.71 -4.69 -14.54
N SER A 56 25.56 -5.31 -14.24
CA SER A 56 24.28 -4.65 -14.00
C SER A 56 23.47 -5.38 -12.91
N THR A 57 22.83 -4.62 -12.03
CA THR A 57 21.83 -5.10 -11.05
C THR A 57 20.44 -5.09 -11.69
N GLY A 58 20.03 -6.21 -12.30
CA GLY A 58 18.66 -6.50 -12.74
C GLY A 58 18.01 -5.49 -13.71
N PHE A 59 17.53 -5.96 -14.86
CA PHE A 59 16.73 -5.08 -15.74
C PHE A 59 15.28 -5.03 -15.24
N PRO A 60 14.64 -3.83 -15.20
CA PRO A 60 13.24 -3.74 -14.84
C PRO A 60 12.41 -4.57 -15.83
N SER A 61 11.31 -5.15 -15.38
CA SER A 61 10.34 -5.78 -16.27
C SER A 61 9.31 -4.74 -16.71
N ALA A 62 8.62 -4.99 -17.82
CA ALA A 62 7.46 -4.22 -18.24
C ALA A 62 6.23 -5.11 -18.40
N VAL A 63 5.05 -4.54 -18.18
CA VAL A 63 3.79 -5.16 -18.58
C VAL A 63 3.21 -4.34 -19.72
N ILE A 64 2.86 -5.02 -20.80
CA ILE A 64 2.06 -4.47 -21.90
C ILE A 64 0.62 -4.95 -21.73
N ASP A 65 -0.30 -4.02 -21.48
CA ASP A 65 -1.73 -4.31 -21.31
C ASP A 65 -2.33 -4.86 -22.62
N ARG A 66 -3.08 -5.96 -22.54
CA ARG A 66 -3.63 -6.64 -23.71
C ARG A 66 -4.68 -5.78 -24.42
N GLU A 67 -5.46 -4.99 -23.71
CA GLU A 67 -6.56 -4.21 -24.27
C GLU A 67 -6.07 -2.90 -24.89
N THR A 68 -5.22 -2.17 -24.16
CA THR A 68 -4.81 -0.80 -24.50
C THR A 68 -3.45 -0.73 -25.19
N GLY A 69 -2.58 -1.73 -24.99
CA GLY A 69 -1.18 -1.67 -25.41
C GLY A 69 -0.30 -0.74 -24.57
N GLU A 70 -0.82 -0.22 -23.46
CA GLU A 70 -0.07 0.62 -22.52
C GLU A 70 1.09 -0.16 -21.89
N VAL A 71 2.24 0.51 -21.73
CA VAL A 71 3.43 -0.06 -21.11
C VAL A 71 3.61 0.50 -19.70
N SER A 72 3.64 -0.39 -18.71
CA SER A 72 3.92 -0.06 -17.31
C SER A 72 5.19 -0.76 -16.84
N ARG A 73 5.95 -0.12 -15.94
CA ARG A 73 7.22 -0.65 -15.42
C ARG A 73 6.99 -1.42 -14.11
N TRP A 74 7.62 -2.58 -13.98
CA TRP A 74 7.42 -3.52 -12.88
C TRP A 74 8.76 -4.03 -12.31
N ARG A 75 8.67 -4.68 -11.16
CA ARG A 75 9.83 -5.27 -10.47
C ARG A 75 10.48 -6.35 -11.32
N SER A 76 11.80 -6.48 -11.16
CA SER A 76 12.60 -7.56 -11.77
C SER A 76 12.46 -8.84 -10.93
N VAL A 77 11.29 -9.47 -11.03
CA VAL A 77 10.95 -10.76 -10.39
C VAL A 77 10.45 -11.72 -11.47
N PRO A 78 10.31 -13.04 -11.19
CA PRO A 78 9.74 -13.98 -12.14
C PRO A 78 8.44 -13.46 -12.79
N PRO A 79 8.26 -13.68 -14.11
CA PRO A 79 7.20 -13.01 -14.87
C PRO A 79 5.79 -13.45 -14.46
N ASP A 80 5.63 -14.66 -13.92
CA ASP A 80 4.39 -15.13 -13.29
C ASP A 80 4.01 -14.26 -12.09
N LEU A 81 4.97 -13.92 -11.22
CA LEU A 81 4.73 -13.01 -10.10
C LEU A 81 4.41 -11.59 -10.58
N VAL A 82 5.06 -11.11 -11.64
CA VAL A 82 4.70 -9.81 -12.24
C VAL A 82 3.27 -9.82 -12.78
N ALA A 83 2.84 -10.91 -13.42
CA ALA A 83 1.48 -11.08 -13.92
C ALA A 83 0.44 -11.11 -12.78
N GLU A 84 0.73 -11.78 -11.67
CA GLU A 84 -0.10 -11.77 -10.46
C GLU A 84 -0.21 -10.36 -9.86
N GLU A 85 0.93 -9.66 -9.70
CA GLU A 85 0.93 -8.28 -9.19
C GLU A 85 0.15 -7.33 -10.11
N TYR A 86 0.28 -7.49 -11.43
CA TYR A 86 -0.48 -6.71 -12.41
C TYR A 86 -1.99 -6.98 -12.33
N THR A 87 -2.37 -8.24 -12.15
CA THR A 87 -3.78 -8.64 -11.99
C THR A 87 -4.39 -8.01 -10.76
N GLN A 88 -3.69 -8.04 -9.62
CA GLN A 88 -4.12 -7.36 -8.39
C GLN A 88 -4.18 -5.84 -8.57
N HIS A 89 -3.23 -5.26 -9.31
CA HIS A 89 -3.21 -3.83 -9.60
C HIS A 89 -4.42 -3.38 -10.41
N ARG A 90 -4.76 -4.12 -11.47
CA ARG A 90 -5.95 -3.87 -12.29
C ARG A 90 -7.25 -4.07 -11.51
N ALA A 91 -7.32 -5.11 -10.67
CA ALA A 91 -8.50 -5.37 -9.84
C ALA A 91 -8.78 -4.26 -8.81
N ALA A 92 -7.73 -3.56 -8.34
CA ALA A 92 -7.86 -2.44 -7.41
C ALA A 92 -7.98 -1.07 -8.10
N GLU A 93 -8.04 -1.04 -9.43
CA GLU A 93 -8.24 0.20 -10.17
C GLU A 93 -9.59 0.82 -9.80
N GLY A 94 -9.58 2.10 -9.44
CA GLY A 94 -10.77 2.81 -8.97
C GLY A 94 -11.16 2.55 -7.50
N ARG A 95 -10.46 1.68 -6.75
CA ARG A 95 -10.69 1.52 -5.30
C ARG A 95 -10.47 2.81 -4.52
N PHE A 96 -9.44 3.57 -4.91
CA PHE A 96 -9.13 4.87 -4.34
C PHE A 96 -9.21 5.97 -5.40
N PRO A 97 -9.67 7.18 -5.04
CA PRO A 97 -9.57 8.35 -5.90
C PRO A 97 -8.12 8.62 -6.36
N PRO A 98 -7.89 9.17 -7.57
CA PRO A 98 -6.53 9.28 -8.14
C PRO A 98 -5.52 10.06 -7.28
N ASP A 99 -5.98 11.12 -6.62
CA ASP A 99 -5.19 11.93 -5.69
C ASP A 99 -4.75 11.14 -4.46
N VAL A 100 -5.66 10.37 -3.87
CA VAL A 100 -5.39 9.48 -2.72
C VAL A 100 -4.50 8.32 -3.15
N ARG A 101 -4.78 7.73 -4.31
CA ARG A 101 -4.00 6.63 -4.88
C ARG A 101 -2.54 7.01 -5.07
N HIS A 102 -2.26 8.22 -5.55
CA HIS A 102 -0.90 8.74 -5.70
C HIS A 102 -0.15 8.84 -4.38
N VAL A 103 -0.82 9.22 -3.29
CA VAL A 103 -0.22 9.22 -1.94
C VAL A 103 0.08 7.80 -1.48
N LEU A 104 -0.86 6.87 -1.65
CA LEU A 104 -0.69 5.46 -1.29
C LEU A 104 0.48 4.81 -2.05
N ASP A 105 0.57 5.02 -3.36
CA ASP A 105 1.67 4.50 -4.19
C ASP A 105 3.03 5.05 -3.70
N LYS A 106 3.12 6.36 -3.39
CA LYS A 106 4.32 6.97 -2.82
C LYS A 106 4.66 6.46 -1.42
N ALA A 107 3.66 6.12 -0.62
CA ALA A 107 3.84 5.50 0.69
C ALA A 107 4.27 4.02 0.60
N GLY A 108 4.28 3.44 -0.61
CA GLY A 108 4.63 2.05 -0.86
C GLY A 108 3.48 1.07 -0.63
N TRP A 109 2.24 1.57 -0.56
CA TRP A 109 1.06 0.72 -0.66
C TRP A 109 0.95 0.17 -2.08
N ARG A 110 0.42 -1.04 -2.17
CA ARG A 110 0.02 -1.66 -3.42
C ARG A 110 -1.08 -2.68 -3.10
N PRO A 111 -1.96 -2.98 -4.06
CA PRO A 111 -2.90 -4.09 -3.93
C PRO A 111 -2.16 -5.40 -3.60
N GLY A 112 -2.74 -6.21 -2.72
CA GLY A 112 -2.14 -7.48 -2.28
C GLY A 112 -0.90 -7.34 -1.39
N ARG A 113 -0.62 -6.14 -0.86
CA ARG A 113 0.43 -5.95 0.15
C ARG A 113 0.14 -6.82 1.39
N ASP A 114 1.16 -7.54 1.84
CA ASP A 114 1.10 -8.41 3.01
C ASP A 114 2.16 -8.01 4.04
N ALA A 115 1.71 -7.37 5.13
CA ALA A 115 2.53 -7.00 6.28
C ALA A 115 2.41 -8.00 7.45
N THR A 116 1.86 -9.21 7.24
CA THR A 116 1.58 -10.20 8.30
C THR A 116 2.75 -10.44 9.23
N SER A 117 3.96 -10.63 8.69
CA SER A 117 5.16 -10.85 9.52
C SER A 117 5.46 -9.65 10.41
N ALA A 118 5.39 -8.43 9.86
CA ALA A 118 5.62 -7.20 10.62
C ALA A 118 4.57 -7.00 11.71
N VAL A 119 3.28 -7.22 11.38
CA VAL A 119 2.16 -7.16 12.34
C VAL A 119 2.36 -8.18 13.46
N ASN A 120 2.69 -9.43 13.14
CA ASN A 120 2.91 -10.46 14.16
C ASN A 120 4.09 -10.13 15.08
N HIS A 121 5.17 -9.53 14.55
CA HIS A 121 6.29 -9.07 15.38
C HIS A 121 5.89 -7.89 16.26
N TRP A 122 5.12 -6.95 15.73
CA TRP A 122 4.63 -5.79 16.48
C TRP A 122 3.67 -6.19 17.60
N MET A 123 2.69 -7.06 17.34
CA MET A 123 1.77 -7.55 18.37
C MET A 123 2.51 -8.27 19.50
N ARG A 124 3.55 -9.06 19.18
CA ARG A 124 4.39 -9.70 20.21
C ARG A 124 5.22 -8.69 20.99
N ARG A 125 5.72 -7.64 20.32
CA ARG A 125 6.54 -6.60 20.95
C ARG A 125 5.74 -5.79 21.97
N PHE A 126 4.47 -5.50 21.65
CA PHE A 126 3.58 -4.67 22.45
C PHE A 126 2.48 -5.48 23.14
N ALA A 127 2.76 -6.74 23.46
CA ALA A 127 1.76 -7.65 24.01
C ALA A 127 1.22 -7.17 25.36
N ASP A 128 2.09 -6.57 26.19
CA ASP A 128 1.70 -6.04 27.50
C ASP A 128 0.79 -4.82 27.34
N GLU A 129 1.14 -3.87 26.48
CA GLU A 129 0.37 -2.65 26.22
C GLU A 129 -0.99 -2.93 25.55
N LEU A 130 -1.06 -3.98 24.73
CA LEU A 130 -2.29 -4.42 24.05
C LEU A 130 -3.19 -5.31 24.93
N THR A 131 -2.81 -5.58 26.19
CA THR A 131 -3.58 -6.46 27.07
C THR A 131 -5.01 -5.93 27.26
N GLY A 132 -6.02 -6.76 26.98
CA GLY A 132 -7.43 -6.39 27.10
C GLY A 132 -8.04 -5.75 25.87
N LEU A 133 -7.27 -5.53 24.79
CA LEU A 133 -7.79 -5.08 23.50
C LEU A 133 -7.82 -6.25 22.52
N GLU A 134 -9.01 -6.61 22.05
CA GLU A 134 -9.18 -7.71 21.10
C GLU A 134 -8.93 -7.24 19.67
N CYS A 135 -7.97 -7.88 18.98
CA CYS A 135 -7.71 -7.61 17.57
C CYS A 135 -8.78 -8.29 16.69
N SER A 136 -9.77 -7.51 16.26
CA SER A 136 -10.82 -7.99 15.36
C SER A 136 -10.26 -8.42 13.99
N PRO A 137 -10.98 -9.28 13.23
CA PRO A 137 -10.58 -9.62 11.87
C PRO A 137 -10.43 -8.38 10.96
N ALA A 138 -11.29 -7.37 11.14
CA ALA A 138 -11.23 -6.13 10.38
C ALA A 138 -9.95 -5.32 10.71
N ALA A 139 -9.66 -5.12 12.00
CA ALA A 139 -8.44 -4.45 12.43
C ALA A 139 -7.19 -5.19 11.95
N ARG A 140 -7.18 -6.53 12.03
CA ARG A 140 -6.05 -7.33 11.56
C ARG A 140 -5.85 -7.24 10.06
N ALA A 141 -6.93 -7.30 9.27
CA ALA A 141 -6.85 -7.13 7.82
C ALA A 141 -6.29 -5.74 7.45
N ALA A 142 -6.76 -4.69 8.13
CA ALA A 142 -6.29 -3.32 7.93
C ALA A 142 -4.79 -3.18 8.22
N LEU A 143 -4.31 -3.73 9.35
CA LEU A 143 -2.89 -3.72 9.70
C LEU A 143 -2.02 -4.53 8.72
N VAL A 144 -2.52 -5.66 8.23
CA VAL A 144 -1.80 -6.47 7.24
C VAL A 144 -1.66 -5.73 5.91
N GLU A 145 -2.70 -5.03 5.48
CA GLU A 145 -2.68 -4.33 4.19
C GLU A 145 -1.95 -2.98 4.27
N PHE A 146 -2.30 -2.15 5.25
CA PHE A 146 -1.86 -0.75 5.35
C PHE A 146 -0.73 -0.54 6.36
N GLY A 147 -0.30 -1.60 7.05
CA GLY A 147 0.69 -1.47 8.11
C GLY A 147 2.05 -0.95 7.65
N GLY A 148 2.59 -0.03 8.45
CA GLY A 148 3.86 0.65 8.22
C GLY A 148 3.81 1.81 7.23
N LEU A 149 2.62 2.14 6.69
CA LEU A 149 2.45 3.30 5.82
C LEU A 149 2.48 4.60 6.62
N ARG A 150 3.00 5.65 5.97
CA ARG A 150 2.96 7.03 6.43
C ARG A 150 2.18 7.83 5.41
N LEU A 151 1.04 8.36 5.83
CA LEU A 151 0.03 8.93 4.94
C LEU A 151 -0.04 10.44 5.19
N PRO A 152 0.63 11.26 4.36
CA PRO A 152 0.59 12.70 4.52
C PRO A 152 -0.79 13.24 4.12
N GLN A 153 -1.40 14.03 4.99
CA GLN A 153 -2.60 14.78 4.65
C GLN A 153 -2.28 15.95 3.70
N PHE A 154 -3.24 16.29 2.85
CA PHE A 154 -3.19 17.47 2.00
C PHE A 154 -3.28 18.75 2.83
N GLY A 155 -2.48 19.75 2.48
CA GLY A 155 -2.63 21.11 3.03
C GLY A 155 -3.81 21.85 2.41
N GLY A 156 -4.10 23.07 2.90
CA GLY A 156 -5.22 23.89 2.41
C GLY A 156 -5.19 24.27 0.92
N HIS A 157 -4.07 24.02 0.22
CA HIS A 157 -3.92 24.17 -1.22
C HIS A 157 -3.90 22.85 -2.00
N GLY A 158 -4.21 21.72 -1.36
CA GLY A 158 -4.23 20.38 -1.96
C GLY A 158 -2.86 19.71 -2.10
N GLU A 159 -1.79 20.31 -1.56
CA GLU A 159 -0.44 19.73 -1.61
C GLU A 159 -0.25 18.63 -0.55
N PRO A 160 0.23 17.42 -0.91
CA PRO A 160 0.55 16.39 0.07
C PRO A 160 1.60 16.83 1.09
N GLY A 161 1.32 16.61 2.37
CA GLY A 161 2.23 16.92 3.48
C GLY A 161 2.07 18.35 4.02
N GLY A 162 1.06 19.09 3.57
CA GLY A 162 0.71 20.40 4.13
C GLY A 162 -0.27 20.33 5.31
N GLY A 163 -0.80 19.15 5.63
CA GLY A 163 -1.61 18.88 6.81
C GLY A 163 -0.91 17.92 7.79
N TYR A 164 -1.68 17.15 8.56
CA TYR A 164 -1.17 16.21 9.55
C TYR A 164 -0.74 14.86 8.95
N MET A 165 0.36 14.26 9.42
CA MET A 165 0.73 12.90 9.01
C MET A 165 -0.08 11.85 9.80
N SER A 166 -0.57 10.83 9.10
CA SER A 166 -1.07 9.59 9.74
C SER A 166 -0.03 8.47 9.64
N PHE A 167 0.10 7.69 10.70
CA PHE A 167 1.05 6.59 10.82
C PHE A 167 0.27 5.30 11.11
N ILE A 168 0.29 4.35 10.18
CA ILE A 168 -0.44 3.08 10.36
C ILE A 168 0.49 2.05 10.97
N PHE A 169 0.08 1.43 12.09
CA PHE A 169 0.90 0.41 12.75
C PHE A 169 1.11 -0.81 11.83
N PRO A 170 2.27 -1.47 11.90
CA PRO A 170 3.38 -1.20 12.80
C PRO A 170 4.30 -0.08 12.29
N THR A 171 4.58 0.92 13.12
CA THR A 171 5.59 1.97 12.85
C THR A 171 6.75 1.91 13.85
N LEU A 172 7.76 2.78 13.68
CA LEU A 172 8.93 2.82 14.57
C LEU A 172 8.63 3.42 15.96
N GLY A 173 7.42 3.97 16.17
CA GLY A 173 6.99 4.58 17.43
C GLY A 173 6.53 3.56 18.48
N GLY A 174 6.22 4.07 19.68
CA GLY A 174 5.49 3.30 20.70
C GLY A 174 3.99 3.20 20.37
N ILE A 175 3.28 2.42 21.17
CA ILE A 175 1.82 2.35 21.17
C ILE A 175 1.28 3.06 22.41
N VAL A 176 0.12 3.70 22.29
CA VAL A 176 -0.66 4.22 23.41
C VAL A 176 -2.02 3.53 23.31
N THR A 177 -2.55 3.04 24.43
CA THR A 177 -3.79 2.25 24.47
C THR A 177 -4.81 2.76 25.49
N ASP A 178 -4.44 3.68 26.38
CA ASP A 178 -5.33 4.21 27.43
C ASP A 178 -6.61 4.82 26.84
N LYS A 179 -6.51 5.51 25.70
CA LYS A 179 -7.69 6.08 25.04
C LYS A 179 -8.55 5.00 24.40
N ALA A 180 -7.96 4.00 23.75
CA ALA A 180 -8.71 2.86 23.20
C ALA A 180 -9.51 2.11 24.29
N HIS A 181 -8.94 1.94 25.49
CA HIS A 181 -9.66 1.39 26.64
C HIS A 181 -10.82 2.28 27.06
N GLY A 182 -10.56 3.59 27.28
CA GLY A 182 -11.59 4.55 27.67
C GLY A 182 -12.75 4.61 26.67
N PHE A 183 -12.44 4.68 25.37
CA PHE A 183 -13.44 4.67 24.30
C PHE A 183 -14.28 3.38 24.32
N SER A 184 -13.63 2.22 24.47
CA SER A 184 -14.33 0.94 24.51
C SER A 184 -15.32 0.86 25.68
N GLU A 185 -14.93 1.37 26.85
CA GLU A 185 -15.77 1.41 28.05
C GLU A 185 -16.92 2.43 27.93
N GLU A 186 -16.64 3.62 27.40
CA GLU A 186 -17.61 4.70 27.28
C GLU A 186 -18.72 4.38 26.28
N PHE A 187 -18.36 3.83 25.12
CA PHE A 187 -19.30 3.57 24.02
C PHE A 187 -19.78 2.11 23.95
N ASP A 188 -19.34 1.25 24.87
CA ASP A 188 -19.57 -0.22 24.80
C ASP A 188 -19.21 -0.80 23.42
N ASN A 189 -18.11 -0.31 22.84
CA ASN A 189 -17.66 -0.63 21.50
C ASN A 189 -16.18 -1.00 21.49
N PRO A 190 -15.84 -2.30 21.50
CA PRO A 190 -14.44 -2.74 21.49
C PRO A 190 -13.69 -2.25 20.24
N VAL A 191 -12.60 -1.52 20.48
CA VAL A 191 -11.71 -1.01 19.43
C VAL A 191 -10.29 -1.55 19.59
N PHE A 192 -9.55 -1.58 18.49
CA PHE A 192 -8.16 -2.00 18.44
C PHE A 192 -7.28 -0.90 17.85
N PRO A 193 -6.06 -0.66 18.38
CA PRO A 193 -5.16 0.35 17.85
C PRO A 193 -4.75 0.06 16.40
N PHE A 194 -4.94 1.05 15.53
CA PHE A 194 -4.65 0.99 14.10
C PHE A 194 -3.48 1.91 13.72
N GLY A 195 -3.31 3.03 14.42
CA GLY A 195 -2.24 3.97 14.12
C GLY A 195 -2.23 5.20 15.02
N ASN A 196 -1.51 6.23 14.57
CA ASN A 196 -1.50 7.55 15.18
C ASN A 196 -1.67 8.63 14.13
N ASN A 197 -2.10 9.81 14.56
CA ASN A 197 -2.16 11.01 13.73
C ASN A 197 -1.46 12.19 14.45
N GLU A 198 -0.78 13.05 13.70
CA GLU A 198 -0.07 14.22 14.25
C GLU A 198 -1.00 15.33 14.74
N ASP A 199 -2.28 15.30 14.36
CA ASP A 199 -3.29 16.20 14.89
C ASP A 199 -3.51 15.92 16.38
N GLY A 200 -3.13 16.90 17.20
CA GLY A 200 -3.16 16.88 18.66
C GLY A 200 -2.71 15.56 19.28
N PRO A 201 -1.51 15.07 18.91
CA PRO A 201 -1.14 13.65 18.80
C PRO A 201 -2.25 12.69 19.24
N SER A 202 -2.96 12.13 18.26
CA SER A 202 -4.15 11.30 18.46
C SER A 202 -3.91 9.84 18.12
N GLU A 203 -4.76 8.98 18.67
CA GLU A 203 -4.76 7.54 18.39
C GLU A 203 -5.79 7.23 17.30
N LEU A 204 -5.42 6.44 16.30
CA LEU A 204 -6.35 5.89 15.34
C LEU A 204 -6.72 4.48 15.79
N VAL A 205 -8.01 4.21 15.92
CA VAL A 205 -8.53 2.91 16.35
C VAL A 205 -9.57 2.38 15.37
N VAL A 206 -9.69 1.05 15.30
CA VAL A 206 -10.62 0.33 14.41
C VAL A 206 -11.49 -0.59 15.25
N ASP A 207 -12.80 -0.57 15.02
CA ASP A 207 -13.72 -1.47 15.70
C ASP A 207 -13.91 -2.83 14.98
N ALA A 208 -14.78 -3.67 15.51
CA ALA A 208 -15.08 -4.98 14.92
C ALA A 208 -15.75 -4.91 13.54
N GLN A 209 -16.45 -3.80 13.21
CA GLN A 209 -17.11 -3.58 11.93
C GLN A 209 -16.15 -3.00 10.87
N GLY A 210 -14.97 -2.52 11.30
CA GLY A 210 -13.98 -1.88 10.43
C GLY A 210 -14.11 -0.36 10.34
N ARG A 211 -14.96 0.24 11.19
CA ARG A 211 -15.09 1.69 11.31
C ARG A 211 -13.85 2.25 11.99
N VAL A 212 -13.43 3.45 11.57
CA VAL A 212 -12.20 4.08 12.06
C VAL A 212 -12.52 5.34 12.84
N PHE A 213 -11.83 5.50 13.97
CA PHE A 213 -11.98 6.62 14.89
C PHE A 213 -10.64 7.25 15.19
N MET A 214 -10.66 8.55 15.47
CA MET A 214 -9.50 9.32 15.92
C MET A 214 -9.74 9.80 17.33
N LEU A 215 -9.02 9.22 18.28
CA LEU A 215 -9.14 9.54 19.70
C LEU A 215 -8.25 10.73 20.03
N HIS A 216 -8.83 11.92 19.95
CA HIS A 216 -8.13 13.19 20.05
C HIS A 216 -8.32 13.78 21.46
N TRP A 217 -7.54 14.79 21.84
CA TRP A 217 -7.63 15.35 23.20
C TRP A 217 -8.81 16.31 23.37
N ALA A 218 -9.30 16.86 22.26
CA ALA A 218 -10.45 17.77 22.24
C ALA A 218 -11.78 17.01 22.25
N ASP A 219 -11.87 15.94 21.46
CA ASP A 219 -13.00 15.02 21.39
C ASP A 219 -12.53 13.74 20.66
N ASP A 220 -13.38 12.73 20.58
CA ASP A 220 -13.19 11.56 19.73
C ASP A 220 -13.95 11.77 18.42
N PHE A 221 -13.34 11.44 17.29
CA PHE A 221 -13.90 11.74 15.97
C PHE A 221 -14.11 10.47 15.14
N PHE A 222 -15.22 10.44 14.41
CA PHE A 222 -15.49 9.44 13.38
C PHE A 222 -14.75 9.79 12.10
N VAL A 223 -13.80 8.94 11.71
CA VAL A 223 -12.94 9.15 10.53
C VAL A 223 -13.59 8.55 9.28
N GLY A 224 -14.21 7.37 9.41
CA GLY A 224 -14.88 6.73 8.29
C GLY A 224 -15.58 5.42 8.63
N PRO A 225 -16.58 5.02 7.82
CA PRO A 225 -17.36 3.81 8.02
C PRO A 225 -16.62 2.51 7.68
N ASP A 226 -15.48 2.62 7.00
CA ASP A 226 -14.60 1.51 6.65
C ASP A 226 -13.16 2.04 6.49
N ILE A 227 -12.21 1.12 6.35
CA ILE A 227 -10.78 1.45 6.23
C ILE A 227 -10.50 2.32 5.00
N ASP A 228 -11.11 2.04 3.85
CA ASP A 228 -10.82 2.76 2.60
C ASP A 228 -11.31 4.20 2.69
N SER A 229 -12.54 4.40 3.16
CA SER A 229 -13.15 5.70 3.40
C SER A 229 -12.37 6.50 4.44
N ALA A 230 -11.88 5.85 5.51
CA ALA A 230 -11.05 6.49 6.50
C ALA A 230 -9.69 6.92 5.94
N ILE A 231 -9.04 6.09 5.12
CA ILE A 231 -7.76 6.43 4.45
C ILE A 231 -7.95 7.63 3.52
N VAL A 232 -9.06 7.69 2.77
CA VAL A 232 -9.43 8.85 1.95
C VAL A 232 -9.58 10.10 2.81
N ALA A 233 -10.30 10.01 3.93
CA ALA A 233 -10.54 11.13 4.85
C ALA A 233 -9.23 11.62 5.50
N LEU A 234 -8.37 10.70 5.97
CA LEU A 234 -7.08 11.04 6.57
C LEU A 234 -6.16 11.77 5.59
N ILE A 235 -6.10 11.32 4.33
CA ILE A 235 -5.25 11.92 3.30
C ILE A 235 -5.81 13.26 2.83
N ARG A 236 -7.12 13.38 2.60
CA ARG A 236 -7.69 14.65 2.12
C ARG A 236 -7.83 15.69 3.23
N GLY A 237 -8.02 15.25 4.47
CA GLY A 237 -8.44 16.11 5.57
C GLY A 237 -9.85 16.65 5.38
N GLY A 238 -10.28 17.47 6.33
CA GLY A 238 -11.62 18.05 6.35
C GLY A 238 -12.27 17.94 7.73
N PRO A 239 -13.48 18.49 7.89
CA PRO A 239 -14.23 18.35 9.13
C PRO A 239 -14.59 16.88 9.36
N MET A 240 -14.46 16.43 10.61
CA MET A 240 -14.92 15.12 11.07
C MET A 240 -16.10 15.31 12.02
N THR A 241 -16.98 14.32 12.05
CA THR A 241 -18.10 14.29 13.01
C THR A 241 -17.60 13.75 14.35
N GLU A 242 -18.03 14.36 15.44
CA GLU A 242 -17.74 13.87 16.79
C GLU A 242 -18.35 12.48 16.99
N ALA A 243 -17.65 11.64 17.75
CA ALA A 243 -18.11 10.30 18.04
C ALA A 243 -19.37 10.35 18.94
N SER A 244 -19.51 11.34 19.81
CA SER A 244 -20.72 11.47 20.63
C SER A 244 -22.01 11.71 19.81
N ASP A 245 -21.90 12.18 18.56
CA ASP A 245 -23.01 12.61 17.71
C ASP A 245 -23.63 11.50 16.82
N LEU A 246 -23.02 10.31 16.74
CA LEU A 246 -23.56 9.22 15.90
C LEU A 246 -24.35 8.20 16.73
N ASP A 247 -25.39 7.62 16.11
CA ASP A 247 -26.11 6.47 16.67
C ASP A 247 -25.34 5.18 16.35
N TRP A 248 -24.43 4.79 17.24
CA TRP A 248 -23.49 3.67 17.05
C TRP A 248 -24.12 2.27 17.05
N GLN A 249 -25.35 2.14 17.55
CA GLN A 249 -26.00 0.87 17.92
C GLN A 249 -26.67 0.10 16.77
N THR A 250 -26.38 0.42 15.50
CA THR A 250 -26.95 -0.31 14.35
C THR A 250 -25.89 -0.95 13.48
#